data_AF-A0A7K1JGU0-F1
#
_entry.id   AF-A0A7K1JGU0-F1
#
_cell.length_a   1.000
_cell.length_b   1.000
_cell.length_c   1.000
_cell.angle_alpha   90.00
_cell.angle_beta   90.00
_cell.angle_gamma   90.00
#
_symmetry.space_group_name_H-M   'P 1'
#
loop_
_entity.id
_entity.type
_entity.pdbx_description
1 polymer ?
#
loop_
_entity_poly.entity_id
_entity_poly.type
_entity_poly.pdbx_seq_one_letter_code
_entity_poly.pdbx_strand_id
1 'polypeptide(L)'
;MAIAVDTHQAVSNAIAARGNYIAVYTGAGAGTTGANEASGGPYARKPTNWTPDGAGNNNGSPTDVPVGPGTYTEGGIHSAVTGGNFVGSGPFTSGSVIVQGTGVTITVTPKINSKPAA
;
A
#
# COMPACT_ATOMS: atom_id res chain seq x y z
N MET A 1 10.18 16.61 23.06
CA MET A 1 11.12 15.49 22.99
C MET A 1 11.27 15.08 21.52
N ALA A 2 12.48 14.93 21.00
CA ALA A 2 12.70 14.41 19.66
C ALA A 2 12.86 12.88 19.71
N ILE A 3 12.27 12.17 18.75
CA ILE A 3 12.40 10.72 18.63
C ILE A 3 13.62 10.41 17.76
N ALA A 4 14.44 9.45 18.20
CA ALA A 4 15.64 9.06 17.49
C ALA A 4 15.32 8.25 16.21
N VAL A 5 16.21 8.33 15.21
CA VAL A 5 16.00 7.72 13.89
C VAL A 5 15.92 6.18 13.94
N ASP A 6 16.64 5.56 14.86
CA ASP A 6 16.60 4.13 15.13
C ASP A 6 15.22 3.68 15.64
N THR A 7 14.57 4.51 16.46
CA THR A 7 13.21 4.28 16.94
C THR A 7 12.21 4.37 15.80
N HIS A 8 12.35 5.37 14.92
CA HIS A 8 11.55 5.43 13.68
C HIS A 8 11.78 4.17 12.82
N GLN A 9 13.03 3.74 12.62
CA GLN A 9 13.32 2.54 11.84
C GLN A 9 12.70 1.29 12.46
N ALA A 10 12.74 1.15 13.79
CA ALA A 10 12.12 0.04 14.49
C ALA A 10 10.60 -0.01 14.28
N VAL A 11 9.93 1.14 14.31
CA VAL A 11 8.50 1.26 14.00
C VAL A 11 8.22 0.87 12.55
N SER A 12 8.98 1.40 11.60
CA SER A 12 8.82 1.07 10.18
C SER A 12 8.99 -0.43 9.91
N ASN A 13 9.99 -1.07 10.51
CA ASN A 13 10.21 -2.51 10.41
C ASN A 13 9.06 -3.32 11.03
N ALA A 14 8.53 -2.87 12.16
CA ALA A 14 7.38 -3.51 12.80
C ALA A 14 6.11 -3.45 11.92
N ILE A 15 5.91 -2.36 11.17
CA ILE A 15 4.82 -2.24 10.18
C ILE A 15 5.08 -3.16 8.99
N ALA A 16 6.31 -3.17 8.44
CA ALA A 16 6.68 -4.03 7.31
C ALA A 16 6.46 -5.53 7.62
N ALA A 17 6.71 -5.95 8.86
CA ALA A 17 6.47 -7.32 9.32
C ALA A 17 4.98 -7.70 9.41
N ARG A 18 4.06 -6.74 9.39
CA ARG A 18 2.61 -6.99 9.48
C ARG A 18 2.00 -7.40 8.14
N GLY A 19 2.63 -7.06 7.03
CA GLY A 19 2.13 -7.44 5.71
C GLY A 19 2.98 -6.94 4.56
N ASN A 20 2.90 -7.68 3.46
CA ASN A 20 3.65 -7.42 2.24
C ASN A 20 2.79 -7.63 0.98
N TYR A 21 1.46 -7.63 1.10
CA TYR A 21 0.55 -7.72 -0.03
C TYR A 21 -0.11 -6.38 -0.30
N ILE A 22 0.03 -5.91 -1.54
CA ILE A 22 -0.43 -4.61 -1.98
C ILE A 22 -1.80 -4.73 -2.62
N ALA A 23 -2.72 -3.93 -2.09
CA ALA A 23 -4.09 -3.76 -2.54
C ALA A 23 -4.29 -2.37 -3.14
N VAL A 24 -5.37 -2.21 -3.90
CA VAL A 24 -5.86 -0.90 -4.34
C VAL A 24 -7.31 -0.70 -3.92
N TYR A 25 -7.69 0.55 -3.71
CA TYR A 25 -8.97 0.94 -3.14
C TYR A 25 -9.70 1.93 -4.01
N THR A 26 -11.02 1.89 -3.97
CA THR A 26 -11.90 2.78 -4.73
C THR A 26 -12.69 3.70 -3.79
N GLY A 27 -13.47 4.62 -4.38
CA GLY A 27 -14.39 5.46 -3.62
C GLY A 27 -13.70 6.29 -2.55
N ALA A 28 -14.16 6.17 -1.30
CA ALA A 28 -13.62 6.92 -0.17
C ALA A 28 -12.24 6.44 0.32
N GLY A 29 -11.64 5.42 -0.32
CA GLY A 29 -10.37 4.83 0.10
C GLY A 29 -10.54 3.77 1.20
N ALA A 30 -9.42 3.31 1.76
CA ALA A 30 -9.38 2.19 2.71
C ALA A 30 -9.82 2.56 4.13
N GLY A 31 -9.69 3.84 4.48
CA GLY A 31 -9.84 4.31 5.85
C GLY A 31 -8.91 3.57 6.80
N THR A 32 -9.41 3.22 7.98
CA THR A 32 -8.64 2.49 9.02
C THR A 32 -8.93 0.99 9.05
N THR A 33 -9.79 0.49 8.15
CA THR A 33 -10.30 -0.88 8.19
C THR A 33 -10.05 -1.68 6.92
N GLY A 34 -9.52 -1.05 5.86
CA GLY A 34 -9.43 -1.68 4.55
C GLY A 34 -10.76 -1.69 3.80
N ALA A 35 -11.67 -0.76 4.12
CA ALA A 35 -12.95 -0.63 3.42
C ALA A 35 -12.74 -0.31 1.93
N ASN A 36 -13.69 -0.65 1.05
CA ASN A 36 -13.62 -0.32 -0.39
C ASN A 36 -12.39 -0.89 -1.13
N GLU A 37 -11.82 -2.00 -0.67
CA GLU A 37 -10.83 -2.73 -1.46
C GLU A 37 -11.45 -3.12 -2.80
N ALA A 38 -10.69 -2.97 -3.88
CA ALA A 38 -11.12 -3.40 -5.19
C ALA A 38 -11.55 -4.87 -5.17
N SER A 39 -12.54 -5.21 -6.00
CA SER A 39 -13.04 -6.58 -6.10
C SER A 39 -13.56 -6.86 -7.51
N GLY A 40 -13.65 -8.15 -7.84
CA GLY A 40 -14.07 -8.61 -9.15
C GLY A 40 -13.00 -8.44 -10.25
N GLY A 41 -13.33 -8.89 -11.45
CA GLY A 41 -12.42 -8.84 -12.60
C GLY A 41 -11.10 -9.60 -12.34
N PRO A 42 -9.97 -9.12 -12.87
CA PRO A 42 -8.66 -9.77 -12.69
C PRO A 42 -7.99 -9.41 -11.35
N TYR A 43 -8.66 -8.66 -10.48
CA TYR A 43 -8.05 -8.11 -9.28
C TYR A 43 -7.57 -9.19 -8.31
N ALA A 44 -6.31 -9.06 -7.91
CA ALA A 44 -5.71 -9.79 -6.82
C ALA A 44 -4.61 -8.92 -6.21
N ARG A 45 -4.47 -8.98 -4.88
CA ARG A 45 -3.34 -8.35 -4.19
C ARG A 45 -2.03 -8.91 -4.70
N LYS A 46 -0.98 -8.10 -4.72
CA LYS A 46 0.33 -8.52 -5.23
C LYS A 46 1.42 -8.36 -4.16
N PRO A 47 2.37 -9.30 -4.08
CA PRO A 47 3.44 -9.20 -3.10
C PRO A 47 4.35 -8.01 -3.42
N THR A 48 4.95 -7.45 -2.38
CA THR A 48 6.10 -6.54 -2.43
C THR A 48 7.20 -7.08 -1.52
N ASN A 49 8.44 -6.66 -1.77
CA ASN A 49 9.56 -6.89 -0.87
C ASN A 49 9.96 -5.57 -0.20
N TRP A 50 9.95 -5.55 1.13
CA TRP A 50 10.36 -4.38 1.91
C TRP A 50 11.88 -4.31 2.06
N THR A 51 12.44 -3.14 1.78
CA THR A 51 13.84 -2.80 2.02
C THR A 51 13.92 -1.62 2.98
N PRO A 52 14.47 -1.78 4.20
CA PRO A 52 14.65 -0.67 5.13
C PRO A 52 15.75 0.28 4.62
N ASP A 53 15.58 1.59 4.85
CA ASP A 53 16.56 2.60 4.43
C ASP A 53 17.45 3.12 5.57
N GLY A 54 17.19 2.69 6.81
CA GLY A 54 17.91 3.14 8.01
C GLY A 54 17.52 4.53 8.50
N ALA A 55 16.54 5.17 7.86
CA ALA A 55 16.10 6.53 8.14
C ALA A 55 14.61 6.62 8.57
N GLY A 56 14.02 5.48 8.96
CA GLY A 56 12.62 5.40 9.37
C GLY A 56 11.67 4.98 8.25
N ASN A 57 12.17 4.55 7.10
CA ASN A 57 11.35 4.05 6.00
C ASN A 57 11.59 2.57 5.70
N ASN A 58 10.59 1.98 5.05
CA ASN A 58 10.71 0.74 4.30
C ASN A 58 10.17 1.00 2.89
N ASN A 59 11.00 0.77 1.88
CA ASN A 59 10.64 0.91 0.48
C ASN A 59 10.24 -0.45 -0.06
N GLY A 60 9.04 -0.55 -0.63
CA GLY A 60 8.59 -1.78 -1.29
C GLY A 60 9.04 -1.82 -2.74
N SER A 61 9.29 -3.03 -3.25
CA SER A 61 9.43 -3.25 -4.68
C SER A 61 8.16 -2.86 -5.44
N PRO A 62 8.28 -2.28 -6.65
CA PRO A 62 7.13 -2.03 -7.53
C PRO A 62 6.34 -3.31 -7.76
N THR A 63 5.03 -3.19 -7.84
CA THR A 63 4.13 -4.34 -8.03
C THR A 63 2.98 -3.99 -8.95
N ASP A 64 2.71 -4.85 -9.92
CA ASP A 64 1.69 -4.63 -10.94
C ASP A 64 0.37 -5.26 -10.52
N VAL A 65 -0.50 -4.44 -9.95
CA VAL A 65 -1.81 -4.87 -9.46
C VAL A 65 -2.81 -4.88 -10.62
N PRO A 66 -3.29 -6.05 -11.07
CA PRO A 66 -4.29 -6.14 -12.12
C PRO A 66 -5.62 -5.57 -11.63
N VAL A 67 -6.31 -4.82 -12.49
CA VAL A 67 -7.54 -4.13 -12.12
C VAL A 67 -8.52 -4.11 -13.29
N GLY A 68 -9.81 -3.92 -12.95
CA GLY A 68 -10.83 -3.60 -13.94
C GLY A 68 -10.95 -2.08 -14.17
N PRO A 69 -11.86 -1.65 -15.07
CA PRO A 69 -12.23 -0.25 -15.19
C PRO A 69 -12.72 0.30 -13.84
N GLY A 70 -12.31 1.52 -13.51
CA GLY A 70 -12.70 2.17 -12.27
C GLY A 70 -11.80 3.33 -11.88
N THR A 71 -12.18 3.99 -10.78
CA THR A 71 -11.39 5.06 -10.16
C THR A 71 -10.80 4.54 -8.87
N TYR A 72 -9.48 4.49 -8.82
CA TYR A 72 -8.70 4.02 -7.68
C TYR A 72 -8.09 5.22 -6.95
N THR A 73 -8.30 5.30 -5.65
CA THR A 73 -7.94 6.47 -4.84
C THR A 73 -6.73 6.22 -3.94
N GLU A 74 -6.51 4.98 -3.52
CA GLU A 74 -5.42 4.61 -2.60
C GLU A 74 -4.78 3.27 -2.96
N GLY A 75 -3.53 3.11 -2.54
CA GLY A 75 -2.87 1.82 -2.37
C GLY A 75 -2.83 1.45 -0.89
N GLY A 76 -2.77 0.16 -0.56
CA GLY A 76 -2.62 -0.26 0.83
C GLY A 76 -2.00 -1.63 1.00
N ILE A 77 -1.82 -2.02 2.26
CA ILE A 77 -1.02 -3.16 2.70
C ILE A 77 -1.91 -4.12 3.48
N HIS A 78 -1.80 -5.41 3.13
CA HIS A 78 -2.42 -6.53 3.83
C HIS A 78 -1.41 -7.61 4.20
N SER A 79 -1.78 -8.42 5.18
CA SER A 79 -0.96 -9.54 5.66
C SER A 79 -1.00 -10.80 4.78
N ALA A 80 -1.92 -10.88 3.80
CA ALA A 80 -2.10 -12.05 2.95
C ALA A 80 -2.63 -11.68 1.55
N VAL A 81 -2.47 -12.59 0.58
CA VAL A 81 -2.98 -12.43 -0.80
C VAL A 81 -4.51 -12.35 -0.85
N THR A 82 -5.19 -13.08 0.04
CA THR A 82 -6.66 -13.11 0.20
C THR A 82 -6.98 -13.23 1.69
N GLY A 83 -8.02 -12.53 2.17
CA GLY A 83 -8.31 -12.46 3.60
C GLY A 83 -7.25 -11.63 4.34
N GLY A 84 -6.72 -12.14 5.46
CA GLY A 84 -5.67 -11.45 6.22
C GLY A 84 -6.11 -10.14 6.89
N ASN A 85 -5.16 -9.50 7.56
CA ASN A 85 -5.38 -8.26 8.29
C ASN A 85 -4.97 -7.06 7.45
N PHE A 86 -5.79 -6.01 7.49
CA PHE A 86 -5.43 -4.69 6.97
C PHE A 86 -4.33 -4.08 7.84
N VAL A 87 -3.28 -3.55 7.19
CA VAL A 87 -2.14 -2.92 7.86
C VAL A 87 -2.21 -1.39 7.74
N GLY A 88 -2.65 -0.88 6.59
CA GLY A 88 -2.76 0.55 6.33
C GLY A 88 -2.90 0.86 4.84
N SER A 89 -3.26 2.10 4.53
CA SER A 89 -3.34 2.62 3.15
C SER A 89 -2.83 4.06 3.08
N GLY A 90 -2.68 4.55 1.86
CA GLY A 90 -2.45 5.96 1.58
C GLY A 90 -2.83 6.34 0.15
N PRO A 91 -3.16 7.62 -0.08
CA PRO A 91 -3.48 8.12 -1.41
C PRO A 91 -2.29 8.02 -2.34
N PHE A 92 -2.56 7.84 -3.63
CA PHE A 92 -1.52 7.93 -4.65
C PHE A 92 -0.96 9.36 -4.74
N THR A 93 0.36 9.49 -4.87
CA THR A 93 1.03 10.80 -4.91
C THR A 93 0.55 11.68 -6.08
N SER A 94 0.16 11.07 -7.19
CA SER A 94 -0.33 11.77 -8.39
C SER A 94 -1.85 11.96 -8.41
N GLY A 95 -2.55 11.65 -7.31
CA GLY A 95 -4.01 11.64 -7.25
C GLY A 95 -4.63 10.36 -7.80
N SER A 96 -5.96 10.34 -7.88
CA SER A 96 -6.73 9.14 -8.26
C SER A 96 -6.36 8.64 -9.66
N VAL A 97 -6.26 7.32 -9.80
CA VAL A 97 -5.97 6.65 -11.08
C VAL A 97 -7.30 6.22 -11.70
N ILE A 98 -7.55 6.68 -12.93
CA ILE A 98 -8.72 6.29 -13.72
C ILE A 98 -8.29 5.24 -14.73
N VAL A 99 -8.80 4.02 -14.57
CA VAL A 99 -8.55 2.91 -15.48
C VAL A 99 -9.72 2.77 -16.45
N GLN A 100 -9.39 2.74 -17.74
CA GLN A 100 -10.33 2.47 -18.81
C GLN A 100 -9.92 1.16 -19.50
N GLY A 101 -10.89 0.31 -19.84
CA GLY A 101 -10.62 -0.97 -20.51
C GLY A 101 -10.24 -2.12 -19.57
N THR A 102 -9.94 -3.28 -20.15
CA THR A 102 -9.62 -4.53 -19.43
C THR A 102 -8.17 -4.94 -19.66
N GLY A 103 -7.62 -5.77 -18.78
CA GLY A 103 -6.23 -6.25 -18.90
C GLY A 103 -5.18 -5.21 -18.52
N VAL A 104 -5.56 -4.16 -17.78
CA VAL A 104 -4.67 -3.08 -17.32
C VAL A 104 -4.19 -3.38 -15.90
N THR A 105 -2.99 -2.91 -15.57
CA THR A 105 -2.42 -2.95 -14.22
C THR A 105 -2.18 -1.54 -13.69
N ILE A 106 -2.21 -1.39 -12.37
CA ILE A 106 -1.67 -0.22 -11.68
C ILE A 106 -0.34 -0.65 -11.06
N THR A 107 0.76 -0.04 -11.50
CA THR A 107 2.07 -0.24 -10.86
C THR A 107 2.11 0.59 -9.57
N VAL A 108 2.14 -0.09 -8.43
CA VAL A 108 2.23 0.53 -7.11
C VAL A 108 3.64 0.35 -6.57
N THR A 109 4.29 1.45 -6.17
CA THR A 109 5.56 1.42 -5.43
C THR A 109 5.28 1.86 -3.99
N PRO A 110 5.01 0.92 -3.07
CA PRO A 110 4.56 1.26 -1.72
C PRO A 110 5.74 1.71 -0.86
N LYS A 111 5.47 2.61 0.09
CA LYS A 111 6.47 3.09 1.06
C LYS A 111 5.82 3.21 2.44
N ILE A 112 6.47 2.66 3.45
CA ILE A 112 6.16 2.93 4.85
C ILE A 112 7.04 4.09 5.29
N ASN A 113 6.43 5.18 5.78
CA ASN A 113 7.13 6.29 6.40
C ASN A 113 6.68 6.42 7.86
N SER A 114 7.57 6.11 8.79
CA SER A 114 7.30 6.25 10.23
C SER A 114 7.73 7.61 10.80
N LYS A 115 8.37 8.44 9.98
CA LYS A 115 8.79 9.80 10.33
C LYS A 115 7.74 10.80 9.83
N PRO A 116 7.40 11.84 10.61
CA PRO A 116 6.57 12.94 10.09
C PRO A 116 7.20 13.54 8.83
N ALA A 117 6.37 13.98 7.88
CA ALA A 117 6.86 14.81 6.78
C ALA A 117 7.57 16.03 7.38
N ALA A 118 8.78 16.31 6.89
CA ALA A 118 9.53 17.50 7.28
C ALA A 118 8.88 18.76 6.70
#